data_AF-Q5EHV8-F1
#
_entry.id   AF-Q5EHV8-F1
#
_cell.length_a   1.000
_cell.length_b   1.000
_cell.length_c   1.000
_cell.angle_alpha   90.00
_cell.angle_beta   90.00
_cell.angle_gamma   90.00
#
_symmetry.space_group_name_H-M   'P 1'
#
loop_
_entity.id
_entity.type
_entity.pdbx_description
1 polymer ?
#
loop_
_entity_poly.entity_id
_entity_poly.type
_entity_poly.pdbx_seq_one_letter_code
_entity_poly.pdbx_strand_id
1 'polypeptide(L)' 'MYITEEIHNTGLLSALDLVEVNPRLAASEEEAKATASLAVDVIASSFGQTREGGHIVYDHLPTPSSPEESDSEERVRI' A
#
# COMPACT_ATOMS: atom_id res chain seq x y z
N MET A 1 6.22 -10.15 3.61
CA MET A 1 6.75 -8.78 3.54
C MET A 1 8.26 -8.75 3.40
N TYR A 2 9.08 -9.28 4.32
CA TYR A 2 10.55 -9.17 4.22
C TYR A 2 11.14 -9.57 2.84
N ILE A 3 10.73 -10.69 2.25
CA ILE A 3 11.22 -11.10 0.92
C ILE A 3 10.92 -10.05 -0.15
N THR A 4 9.70 -9.51 -0.18
CA THR A 4 9.28 -8.52 -1.18
C THR A 4 9.96 -7.17 -0.96
N GLU A 5 10.23 -6.81 0.30
CA GLU A 5 11.06 -5.65 0.66
C GLU A 5 12.51 -5.83 0.16
N GLU A 6 13.13 -7.00 0.35
CA GLU A 6 14.49 -7.25 -0.13
C GLU A 6 14.57 -7.27 -1.67
N ILE A 7 13.54 -7.80 -2.34
CA ILE A 7 13.41 -7.72 -3.81
C ILE A 7 13.34 -6.25 -4.24
N HIS A 8 12.49 -5.45 -3.61
CA HIS A 8 12.38 -4.02 -3.88
C HIS A 8 13.73 -3.30 -3.69
N ASN A 9 14.43 -3.59 -2.59
CA ASN A 9 15.71 -2.98 -2.23
C ASN A 9 16.83 -3.24 -3.26
N THR A 10 16.70 -4.27 -4.09
CA THR A 10 17.63 -4.48 -5.22
C THR A 10 17.52 -3.39 -6.30
N GLY A 11 16.34 -2.79 -6.46
CA GLY A 11 16.02 -1.90 -7.59
C GLY A 11 15.96 -2.61 -8.94
N LEU A 12 15.94 -3.95 -8.96
CA LEU A 12 16.03 -4.77 -10.18
C LEU A 12 14.76 -5.59 -10.48
N LEU A 13 13.68 -5.40 -9.71
CA LEU A 13 12.41 -6.07 -10.00
C LEU A 13 11.87 -5.59 -11.36
N SER A 14 11.90 -6.47 -12.36
CA SER A 14 11.45 -6.16 -13.71
C SER A 14 10.03 -6.67 -14.01
N ALA A 15 9.60 -7.74 -13.37
CA ALA A 15 8.29 -8.37 -13.56
C ALA A 15 7.92 -9.15 -12.29
N LEU A 16 6.62 -9.24 -12.02
CA LEU A 16 6.07 -9.96 -10.88
C LEU A 16 4.77 -10.65 -11.29
N ASP A 17 4.67 -11.94 -10.99
CA ASP A 17 3.44 -12.71 -11.13
C ASP A 17 2.95 -13.13 -9.74
N LEU A 18 1.67 -12.89 -9.44
CA LEU A 18 1.01 -13.38 -8.23
C LEU A 18 -0.12 -14.32 -8.63
N VAL A 19 0.06 -15.60 -8.30
CA VAL A 19 -0.79 -16.70 -8.76
C VAL A 19 -1.40 -17.47 -7.59
N GLU A 20 -2.30 -18.41 -7.90
CA GLU A 20 -2.93 -19.32 -6.94
C GLU A 20 -3.85 -18.67 -5.90
N VAL A 21 -4.40 -17.48 -6.19
CA VAL A 21 -5.49 -16.89 -5.42
C VAL A 21 -6.83 -17.42 -5.95
N ASN A 22 -7.49 -18.29 -5.20
CA ASN A 22 -8.78 -18.86 -5.59
C ASN A 22 -9.88 -18.60 -4.55
N PRO A 23 -10.72 -17.56 -4.75
CA PRO A 23 -11.77 -17.22 -3.78
C PRO A 23 -12.89 -18.26 -3.68
N ARG A 24 -13.02 -19.18 -4.65
CA ARG A 24 -14.05 -20.23 -4.62
C ARG A 24 -13.73 -21.37 -3.65
N LEU A 25 -12.48 -21.48 -3.22
CA LEU A 25 -12.04 -22.51 -2.27
C LEU A 25 -12.12 -22.05 -0.80
N ALA A 26 -12.38 -20.77 -0.56
CA ALA A 26 -12.48 -20.21 0.78
C ALA A 26 -13.71 -20.76 1.52
N ALA A 27 -13.54 -21.08 2.80
CA ALA A 27 -14.63 -21.52 3.69
C ALA A 27 -15.56 -20.36 4.09
N SER A 28 -15.11 -19.11 3.92
CA SER A 28 -15.89 -17.91 4.19
C SER A 28 -15.49 -16.73 3.30
N GLU A 29 -16.34 -15.71 3.24
CA GLU A 29 -16.01 -14.44 2.58
C GLU A 29 -14.82 -13.73 3.24
N GLU A 30 -14.70 -13.86 4.57
CA GLU A 30 -13.57 -13.32 5.33
C GLU A 30 -12.25 -13.97 4.91
N GLU A 31 -12.23 -15.30 4.75
CA GLU A 31 -11.04 -16.01 4.26
C GLU A 31 -10.68 -15.59 2.84
N ALA A 32 -11.66 -15.49 1.94
CA ALA A 32 -11.43 -14.99 0.58
C ALA A 32 -10.83 -13.58 0.57
N LYS A 33 -11.36 -12.67 1.40
CA LYS A 33 -10.84 -11.31 1.57
C LYS A 33 -9.44 -11.31 2.17
N ALA A 34 -9.19 -12.11 3.20
CA ALA A 34 -7.88 -12.20 3.84
C ALA A 34 -6.80 -12.65 2.84
N THR A 35 -7.08 -13.68 2.03
CA THR A 35 -6.17 -14.12 0.97
C THR A 35 -5.94 -13.04 -0.09
N ALA A 36 -7.00 -12.38 -0.55
CA ALA A 36 -6.90 -11.30 -1.53
C ALA A 36 -6.13 -10.08 -1.01
N SER A 37 -6.38 -9.66 0.23
CA SER A 37 -5.67 -8.54 0.86
C SER A 37 -4.18 -8.86 1.03
N LEU A 38 -3.82 -10.07 1.44
CA LEU A 38 -2.42 -10.47 1.54
C LEU A 38 -1.74 -10.46 0.16
N ALA A 39 -2.45 -10.86 -0.90
CA ALA A 39 -1.92 -10.76 -2.26
C ALA A 39 -1.62 -9.30 -2.66
N VAL A 40 -2.52 -8.38 -2.33
CA VAL A 40 -2.29 -6.94 -2.55
C VAL A 40 -1.06 -6.45 -1.77
N ASP A 41 -0.94 -6.83 -0.50
CA ASP A 41 0.21 -6.43 0.33
C ASP A 41 1.54 -6.93 -0.24
N VAL A 42 1.60 -8.16 -0.72
CA VAL A 42 2.79 -8.75 -1.37
C VAL A 42 3.20 -7.94 -2.60
N ILE A 43 2.24 -7.58 -3.46
CA ILE A 43 2.51 -6.77 -4.65
C ILE A 43 3.00 -5.38 -4.22
N ALA A 44 2.28 -4.72 -3.32
CA ALA A 44 2.61 -3.35 -2.91
C ALA A 44 4.01 -3.27 -2.26
N SER A 45 4.39 -4.24 -1.44
CA SER A 45 5.71 -4.28 -0.84
C SER A 45 6.83 -4.60 -1.82
N SER A 46 6.55 -5.40 -2.86
CA SER A 46 7.50 -5.62 -3.96
C SER A 46 7.82 -4.33 -4.72
N PHE A 47 6.91 -3.35 -4.67
CA PHE A 47 7.07 -2.02 -5.27
C PHE A 47 7.39 -0.91 -4.27
N GLY A 48 7.76 -1.25 -3.03
CA GLY A 48 8.32 -0.31 -2.07
C GLY A 48 7.41 0.16 -0.95
N GLN A 49 6.21 -0.42 -0.80
CA GLN A 49 5.49 -0.27 0.46
C GLN A 49 6.32 -0.87 1.60
N THR A 50 6.70 -0.02 2.56
CA THR A 50 7.52 -0.39 3.72
C THR A 50 6.65 -0.55 4.96
N ARG A 51 7.03 -1.48 5.84
CA ARG A 51 6.37 -1.64 7.16
C ARG A 51 6.66 -0.49 8.12
N GLU A 52 7.81 0.15 7.96
CA GLU A 52 8.23 1.30 8.79
C GLU A 52 7.60 2.64 8.35
N GLY A 53 6.89 2.66 7.22
CA GLY A 53 6.42 3.90 6.60
C GLY A 53 7.54 4.65 5.87
N GLY A 54 7.32 5.92 5.53
CA GLY A 54 8.35 6.77 4.90
C GLY A 54 8.57 6.55 3.41
N HIS A 55 7.76 5.72 2.74
CA HIS A 55 7.79 5.59 1.28
C HIS A 55 7.49 6.93 0.56
N ILE A 56 6.63 7.76 1.16
CA ILE A 56 6.31 9.10 0.68
C ILE A 56 7.23 10.10 1.39
N VAL A 57 7.88 10.95 0.60
CA VAL A 57 8.69 12.07 1.13
C VAL A 57 7.76 13.05 1.84
N TYR A 58 8.08 13.34 3.11
CA TYR A 58 7.34 14.29 3.93
C TYR A 58 8.23 15.48 4.26
N ASP A 59 8.00 16.61 3.59
CA ASP A 59 8.95 17.73 3.58
C ASP A 59 8.93 18.57 4.86
N HIS A 60 7.77 18.72 5.49
CA HIS A 60 7.62 19.59 6.64
C HIS A 60 6.48 19.14 7.55
N LEU A 61 6.69 19.26 8.85
CA LEU A 61 5.60 19.13 9.82
C LEU A 61 4.70 20.37 9.73
N PRO A 62 3.36 20.21 9.84
CA PRO A 62 2.46 21.35 9.90
C PRO A 62 2.83 22.23 11.09
N THR A 63 2.96 23.53 10.85
CA THR A 63 3.15 24.51 11.93
C THR A 63 1.82 24.73 12.64
N PRO A 64 1.79 24.83 13.98
CA PRO A 64 0.56 25.15 14.70
C PRO A 64 0.09 26.55 14.31
N SER A 65 -0.95 26.64 13.49
CA SER A 65 -1.76 27.83 13.31
C SER A 65 -2.81 27.90 14.42
N SER A 66 -2.93 29.07 15.04
CA SER A 66 -4.07 29.45 15.90
C SER A 66 -5.41 29.31 15.13
N PRO A 67 -6.54 29.22 15.84
CA PRO A 67 -7.66 28.34 15.48
C PRO A 67 -8.31 28.68 14.14
N GLU A 68 -8.63 27.63 13.38
CA GLU A 68 -9.51 27.58 12.21
C GLU A 68 -9.09 28.40 10.97
N GLU A 69 -8.35 27.76 10.06
CA GLU A 69 -8.60 27.92 8.62
C GLU A 69 -9.00 26.56 8.05
N SER A 70 -10.25 26.20 8.32
CA SER A 70 -11.01 25.23 7.53
C SER A 70 -11.63 25.99 6.36
N ASP A 71 -10.98 26.01 5.19
CA ASP A 71 -11.72 26.04 3.91
C ASP A 71 -10.83 25.85 2.66
N SER A 72 -11.31 24.98 1.76
CA SER A 72 -11.02 24.86 0.31
C SER A 72 -9.61 24.38 -0.11
N GLU A 73 -9.40 23.39 -1.00
CA GLU A 73 -10.14 23.01 -2.21
C GLU A 73 -10.02 21.50 -2.51
N GLU A 74 -11.12 20.75 -2.41
CA GLU A 74 -11.27 19.48 -3.12
C GLU A 74 -11.93 19.77 -4.48
N ARG A 75 -11.11 20.00 -5.52
CA ARG A 75 -11.62 20.05 -6.90
C ARG A 75 -11.66 18.64 -7.49
N VAL A 76 -12.78 17.96 -7.29
CA VAL A 76 -13.15 16.77 -8.08
C VAL A 76 -13.33 17.20 -9.54
N ARG A 77 -12.49 16.70 -10.44
CA ARG A 77 -12.74 16.76 -11.90
C ARG A 77 -13.51 15.52 -12.30
N ILE A 78 -14.69 15.75 -12.87
CA ILE A 78 -15.51 14.77 -13.62
C ILE A 78 -14.88 14.58 -15.01
#